data_AF-A0A3Q8VBJ8-F1
#
_entry.id   AF-A0A3Q8VBJ8-F1
#
_cell.length_a   1.000
_cell.length_b   1.000
_cell.length_c   1.000
_cell.angle_alpha   90.00
_cell.angle_beta   90.00
_cell.angle_gamma   90.00
#
_symmetry.space_group_name_H-M   'P 1'
#
loop_
_entity.id
_entity.type
_entity.pdbx_description
1 polymer ?
#
loop_
_entity_poly.entity_id
_entity_poly.type
_entity_poly.pdbx_seq_one_letter_code
_entity_poly.pdbx_strand_id
1 'polypeptide(L)'
;MTNRQTPPPAPDAGDDPERPGEDLAALLERLLALPQSGTQKDLAKEAGISYQTLNAWMNRTRGTSRIAPEKLRAMVEVFRRWGVRTTPKEFFEAVGRPVPGPSKDEREARLLKLYRQLPEARQRALIKDAEAMLQVSRIT
;
A
#
# COMPACT_ATOMS: atom_id res chain seq x y z
N MET A 1 45.36 -3.68 -28.17
CA MET A 1 44.79 -3.25 -26.88
C MET A 1 43.72 -2.22 -27.17
N THR A 2 42.43 -2.59 -27.12
CA THR A 2 41.34 -1.61 -27.18
C THR A 2 40.18 -2.10 -26.31
N ASN A 3 39.94 -1.36 -25.24
CA ASN A 3 39.08 -1.66 -24.10
C ASN A 3 37.61 -1.42 -24.49
N ARG A 4 36.76 -2.47 -24.53
CA ARG A 4 35.30 -2.30 -24.67
C ARG A 4 34.69 -2.02 -23.29
N GLN A 5 34.41 -0.76 -22.99
CA GLN A 5 33.58 -0.38 -21.84
C GLN A 5 32.11 -0.59 -22.19
N THR A 6 31.45 -1.47 -21.46
CA THR A 6 29.99 -1.64 -21.45
C THR A 6 29.36 -0.43 -20.76
N PRO A 7 28.34 0.23 -21.33
CA PRO A 7 27.62 1.28 -20.61
C PRO A 7 26.79 0.65 -19.46
N PRO A 8 26.62 1.36 -18.32
CA PRO A 8 25.83 0.84 -17.21
C PRO A 8 24.34 0.75 -17.60
N PRO A 9 23.59 -0.21 -17.05
CA PRO A 9 22.15 -0.28 -17.26
C PRO A 9 21.49 0.96 -16.67
N ALA A 10 20.56 1.55 -17.43
CA ALA A 10 19.72 2.64 -16.97
C ALA A 10 18.97 2.23 -15.69
N PRO A 11 18.82 3.11 -14.69
CA PRO A 11 17.96 2.83 -13.56
C PRO A 11 16.53 2.67 -14.04
N ASP A 12 15.92 1.56 -13.63
CA ASP A 12 14.50 1.23 -13.80
C ASP A 12 13.67 2.45 -13.39
N ALA A 13 13.02 3.10 -14.36
CA ALA A 13 12.13 4.23 -14.13
C ALA A 13 10.81 3.70 -13.56
N GLY A 14 10.87 3.28 -12.30
CA GLY A 14 9.72 3.00 -11.43
C GLY A 14 9.60 4.01 -10.29
N ASP A 15 10.36 5.11 -10.32
CA ASP A 15 10.17 6.25 -9.42
C ASP A 15 8.97 7.06 -9.92
N ASP A 16 7.78 6.69 -9.44
CA ASP A 16 6.72 7.68 -9.25
C ASP A 16 7.33 8.80 -8.39
N PRO A 17 7.30 10.07 -8.82
CA PRO A 17 7.96 11.14 -8.08
C PRO A 17 7.43 11.16 -6.65
N GLU A 18 8.32 11.00 -5.66
CA GLU A 18 8.03 11.25 -4.25
C GLU A 18 7.53 12.71 -4.14
N ARG A 19 6.21 12.89 -4.20
CA ARG A 19 5.59 14.21 -4.10
C ARG A 19 5.58 14.62 -2.62
N PRO A 20 6.04 15.84 -2.30
CA PRO A 20 6.13 16.28 -0.92
C PRO A 20 4.74 16.34 -0.27
N GLY A 21 4.59 15.63 0.86
CA GLY A 21 3.70 15.97 1.97
C GLY A 21 2.23 16.25 1.67
N GLU A 22 1.60 15.54 0.74
CA GLU A 22 0.15 15.63 0.52
C GLU A 22 -0.60 15.19 1.80
N ASP A 23 -1.44 16.06 2.37
CA ASP A 23 -2.30 15.69 3.51
C ASP A 23 -3.50 14.86 3.06
N LEU A 24 -4.14 14.13 3.99
CA LEU A 24 -5.26 13.23 3.64
C LEU A 24 -6.38 13.95 2.89
N ALA A 25 -6.63 15.23 3.18
CA ALA A 25 -7.65 16.01 2.49
C ALA A 25 -7.29 16.22 1.02
N ALA A 26 -6.07 16.68 0.73
CA ALA A 26 -5.58 16.86 -0.64
C ALA A 26 -5.56 15.54 -1.42
N LEU A 27 -5.13 14.44 -0.78
CA LEU A 27 -5.17 13.09 -1.37
C LEU A 27 -6.59 12.71 -1.78
N LEU A 28 -7.56 12.88 -0.89
CA LEU A 28 -8.96 12.53 -1.15
C LEU A 28 -9.57 13.43 -2.24
N GLU A 29 -9.30 14.73 -2.22
CA GLU A 29 -9.73 15.68 -3.24
C GLU A 29 -9.22 15.26 -4.63
N ARG A 30 -7.93 14.96 -4.74
CA ARG A 30 -7.30 14.51 -5.99
C ARG A 30 -7.88 13.19 -6.48
N LEU A 31 -8.05 12.20 -5.60
CA LEU A 31 -8.58 10.90 -5.99
C LEU A 31 -10.06 11.00 -6.39
N LEU A 32 -10.88 11.78 -5.68
CA LEU A 32 -12.29 11.98 -6.01
C LEU A 32 -12.50 12.83 -7.27
N ALA A 33 -11.54 13.66 -7.66
CA ALA A 33 -11.58 14.42 -8.91
C ALA A 33 -11.34 13.56 -10.17
N LEU A 34 -10.89 12.31 -10.02
CA LEU A 34 -10.70 11.41 -11.16
C LEU A 34 -12.06 11.01 -11.78
N PRO A 35 -12.17 10.93 -13.11
CA PRO A 35 -13.45 10.67 -13.78
C PRO A 35 -14.06 9.29 -13.49
N GLN A 36 -13.25 8.31 -13.10
CA GLN A 36 -13.70 6.99 -12.70
C GLN A 36 -14.10 6.87 -11.22
N SER A 37 -13.89 7.93 -10.43
CA SER A 37 -14.21 7.92 -9.00
C SER A 37 -15.69 8.15 -8.72
N GLY A 38 -16.20 7.51 -7.66
CA GLY A 38 -17.50 7.83 -7.09
C GLY A 38 -17.47 9.13 -6.29
N THR A 39 -18.60 9.44 -5.63
CA THR A 39 -18.69 10.66 -4.81
C THR A 39 -18.11 10.44 -3.41
N GLN A 40 -17.83 11.53 -2.69
CA GLN A 40 -17.50 11.48 -1.26
C GLN A 40 -18.54 10.71 -0.43
N LYS A 41 -19.82 10.79 -0.79
CA LYS A 41 -20.91 10.08 -0.11
C LYS A 41 -20.82 8.57 -0.34
N ASP A 42 -20.49 8.17 -1.56
CA ASP A 42 -20.28 6.76 -1.92
C ASP A 42 -19.06 6.20 -1.21
N LEU A 43 -17.96 6.97 -1.16
CA LEU A 43 -16.75 6.60 -0.42
C LEU A 43 -17.06 6.37 1.06
N ALA A 44 -17.80 7.28 1.70
CA ALA A 44 -18.17 7.14 3.10
C ALA A 44 -18.99 5.87 3.34
N LYS A 45 -20.01 5.65 2.51
CA LYS A 45 -20.90 4.48 2.59
C LYS A 45 -20.14 3.17 2.41
N GLU A 46 -19.33 3.08 1.36
CA GLU A 46 -18.63 1.84 1.00
C GLU A 46 -17.44 1.53 1.92
N ALA A 47 -16.77 2.55 2.48
CA ALA A 47 -15.67 2.38 3.42
C ALA A 47 -16.15 2.20 4.88
N GLY A 48 -17.46 2.25 5.15
CA GLY A 48 -18.01 2.15 6.50
C GLY A 48 -17.65 3.34 7.39
N ILE A 49 -17.49 4.53 6.81
CA ILE A 49 -17.13 5.77 7.50
C ILE A 49 -18.36 6.68 7.49
N SER A 50 -18.70 7.32 8.62
CA SER A 50 -19.81 8.28 8.58
C SER A 50 -19.46 9.46 7.67
N TYR A 51 -20.42 9.89 6.85
CA TYR A 51 -20.23 11.01 5.93
C TYR A 51 -19.71 12.27 6.65
N GLN A 52 -20.25 12.58 7.83
CA GLN A 52 -19.78 13.70 8.66
C GLN A 52 -18.30 13.57 9.04
N THR A 53 -17.84 12.36 9.37
CA THR A 53 -16.43 12.13 9.73
C THR A 53 -15.53 12.33 8.52
N LEU A 54 -15.91 11.76 7.37
CA LEU A 54 -15.15 11.93 6.13
C LEU A 54 -15.11 13.40 5.69
N ASN A 55 -16.24 14.10 5.82
CA ASN A 55 -16.35 15.52 5.52
C ASN A 55 -15.50 16.38 6.45
N ALA A 56 -15.41 16.04 7.74
CA ALA A 56 -14.53 16.73 8.67
C ALA A 56 -13.04 16.53 8.35
N TRP A 57 -12.65 15.36 7.82
CA TRP A 57 -11.28 15.12 7.37
C TRP A 57 -10.96 15.88 6.08
N MET A 58 -11.87 15.87 5.09
CA MET A 58 -11.69 16.63 3.86
C MET A 58 -11.61 18.15 4.11
N ASN A 59 -12.42 18.68 5.03
CA ASN A 59 -12.38 20.11 5.37
C ASN A 59 -11.28 20.46 6.40
N ARG A 60 -10.42 19.50 6.77
CA ARG A 60 -9.34 19.69 7.77
C ARG A 60 -9.84 20.15 9.15
N THR A 61 -11.12 19.99 9.45
CA THR A 61 -11.74 20.41 10.73
C THR A 61 -11.60 19.35 11.82
N ARG A 62 -11.18 18.13 11.46
CA ARG A 62 -10.85 17.06 12.40
C ARG A 62 -9.48 16.48 12.08
N GLY A 63 -8.66 16.30 13.12
CA GLY A 63 -7.34 15.66 12.99
C GLY A 63 -7.42 14.23 12.46
N THR A 64 -6.44 13.87 11.63
CA THR A 64 -6.36 12.60 10.91
C THR A 64 -5.38 11.60 11.54
N SER A 65 -4.60 12.04 12.53
CA SER A 65 -3.57 11.22 13.20
C SER A 65 -4.12 9.98 13.94
N ARG A 66 -5.38 10.03 14.39
CA ARG A 66 -6.06 8.95 15.14
C ARG A 66 -6.95 8.07 14.27
N ILE A 67 -6.86 8.17 12.94
CA ILE A 67 -7.64 7.30 12.05
C ILE A 67 -7.18 5.85 12.24
N ALA A 68 -8.14 4.95 12.43
CA ALA A 68 -7.88 3.52 12.52
C ALA A 68 -7.27 3.02 11.19
N PRO A 69 -6.17 2.24 11.21
CA PRO A 69 -5.54 1.68 10.00
C PRO A 69 -6.52 1.00 9.04
N GLU A 70 -7.50 0.27 9.59
CA GLU A 70 -8.52 -0.43 8.81
C GLU A 70 -9.41 0.53 8.01
N LYS A 71 -9.65 1.76 8.48
CA LYS A 71 -10.40 2.77 7.71
C LYS A 71 -9.60 3.31 6.53
N LEU A 72 -8.29 3.47 6.69
CA LEU A 72 -7.40 3.87 5.59
C LEU A 72 -7.37 2.78 4.51
N ARG A 73 -7.23 1.52 4.93
CA ARG A 73 -7.31 0.37 4.03
C ARG A 73 -8.67 0.25 3.34
N ALA A 74 -9.76 0.45 4.07
CA ALA A 74 -11.09 0.43 3.48
C ALA A 74 -11.25 1.47 2.37
N MET A 75 -10.77 2.70 2.56
CA MET A 75 -10.81 3.73 1.51
C MET A 75 -9.98 3.33 0.28
N VAL A 76 -8.79 2.78 0.48
CA VAL A 76 -7.95 2.26 -0.63
C VAL A 76 -8.70 1.19 -1.42
N GLU A 77 -9.32 0.23 -0.75
CA GLU A 77 -10.05 -0.84 -1.43
C GLU A 77 -11.27 -0.31 -2.20
N VAL A 78 -11.97 0.71 -1.68
CA VAL A 78 -13.05 1.39 -2.43
C VAL A 78 -12.52 2.04 -3.70
N PHE A 79 -11.44 2.82 -3.62
CA PHE A 79 -10.83 3.43 -4.80
C PHE A 79 -10.38 2.38 -5.82
N ARG A 80 -9.80 1.26 -5.37
CA ARG A 80 -9.42 0.15 -6.26
C ARG A 80 -10.61 -0.49 -6.95
N ARG A 81 -11.75 -0.65 -6.26
CA ARG A 81 -13.00 -1.12 -6.88
C ARG A 81 -13.53 -0.15 -7.94
N TRP A 82 -13.33 1.16 -7.76
CA TRP A 82 -13.65 2.18 -8.76
C TRP A 82 -12.61 2.28 -9.89
N GLY A 83 -11.59 1.41 -9.90
CA GLY A 83 -10.53 1.41 -10.92
C GLY A 83 -9.51 2.54 -10.74
N VAL A 84 -9.50 3.20 -9.58
CA VAL A 84 -8.48 4.20 -9.22
C VAL A 84 -7.26 3.49 -8.64
N ARG A 85 -6.09 3.81 -9.20
CA ARG A 85 -4.82 3.30 -8.67
C ARG A 85 -4.40 4.16 -7.49
N THR A 86 -4.37 3.54 -6.31
CA THR A 86 -3.83 4.12 -5.07
C THR A 86 -3.32 3.01 -4.16
N THR A 87 -2.48 3.36 -3.19
CA THR A 87 -1.85 2.40 -2.27
C THR A 87 -2.12 2.75 -0.80
N PRO A 88 -2.08 1.77 0.11
CA PRO A 88 -2.11 2.06 1.54
C PRO A 88 -1.00 3.02 1.96
N LYS A 89 0.21 2.89 1.38
CA LYS A 89 1.36 3.76 1.67
C LYS A 89 0.98 5.24 1.54
N GLU A 90 0.37 5.63 0.42
CA GLU A 90 -0.08 7.01 0.18
C GLU A 90 -1.04 7.51 1.29
N PHE A 91 -2.00 6.68 1.71
CA PHE A 91 -2.95 7.03 2.76
C PHE A 91 -2.32 7.14 4.15
N PHE A 92 -1.35 6.30 4.49
CA PHE A 92 -0.65 6.35 5.78
C PHE A 92 0.31 7.54 5.84
N GLU A 93 1.04 7.81 4.76
CA GLU A 93 1.90 8.99 4.64
C GLU A 93 1.08 10.28 4.73
N ALA A 94 -0.09 10.33 4.09
CA ALA A 94 -0.98 11.49 4.11
C ALA A 94 -1.60 11.81 5.50
N VAL A 95 -1.55 10.87 6.44
CA VAL A 95 -1.93 11.12 7.85
C VAL A 95 -0.72 11.32 8.77
N GLY A 96 0.48 11.47 8.20
CA GLY A 96 1.72 11.70 8.94
C GLY A 96 2.17 10.48 9.75
N ARG A 97 1.79 9.27 9.33
CA ARG A 97 2.16 8.03 10.02
C ARG A 97 3.12 7.21 9.16
N PRO A 98 4.21 6.65 9.74
CA PRO A 98 4.98 5.65 9.04
C PRO A 98 4.05 4.48 8.71
N VAL A 99 4.14 3.96 7.48
CA VAL A 99 3.35 2.82 7.03
C VAL A 99 3.56 1.68 8.03
N PRO A 100 2.54 1.27 8.80
CA PRO A 100 2.67 0.08 9.62
C PRO A 100 3.01 -1.07 8.68
N GLY A 101 4.03 -1.86 9.01
CA GLY A 101 4.49 -2.97 8.18
C GLY A 101 3.33 -3.81 7.66
N PRO A 102 3.48 -4.49 6.51
CA PRO A 102 2.38 -5.12 5.78
C PRO A 102 1.50 -5.93 6.72
N SER A 103 0.18 -5.82 6.53
CA SER A 103 -0.82 -6.58 7.28
C SER A 103 -0.45 -8.07 7.27
N LYS A 104 -0.99 -8.84 8.21
CA LYS A 104 -0.81 -10.30 8.18
C LYS A 104 -1.18 -10.85 6.79
N ASP A 105 -2.32 -10.41 6.25
CA ASP A 105 -2.83 -10.85 4.96
C ASP A 105 -1.96 -10.37 3.79
N GLU A 106 -1.40 -9.15 3.87
CA GLU A 106 -0.49 -8.62 2.84
C GLU A 106 0.86 -9.36 2.85
N ARG A 107 1.37 -9.72 4.05
CA ARG A 107 2.57 -10.54 4.18
C ARG A 107 2.35 -11.93 3.61
N GLU A 108 1.22 -12.53 3.93
CA GLU A 108 0.84 -13.86 3.45
C GLU A 108 0.63 -13.85 1.92
N ALA A 109 -0.09 -12.88 1.38
CA ALA A 109 -0.29 -12.71 -0.05
C ALA A 109 1.02 -12.48 -0.80
N ARG A 110 1.94 -11.68 -0.24
CA ARG A 110 3.26 -11.44 -0.84
C ARG A 110 4.11 -12.71 -0.83
N LEU A 111 4.14 -13.45 0.29
CA LEU A 111 4.86 -14.72 0.39
C LEU A 111 4.32 -15.73 -0.62
N LEU A 112 2.99 -15.88 -0.70
CA LEU A 112 2.34 -16.81 -1.61
C LEU A 112 2.58 -16.43 -3.09
N LYS A 113 2.56 -15.15 -3.42
CA LYS A 113 2.90 -14.65 -4.76
C LYS A 113 4.33 -15.03 -5.16
N LEU A 114 5.30 -14.83 -4.27
CA LEU A 114 6.70 -15.21 -4.50
C LEU A 114 6.85 -16.72 -4.65
N TYR A 115 6.23 -17.50 -3.76
CA TYR A 115 6.26 -18.96 -3.81
C TYR A 115 5.77 -19.52 -5.16
N ARG A 116 4.64 -19.01 -5.67
CA ARG A 116 4.05 -19.45 -6.95
C ARG A 116 4.91 -19.16 -8.18
N GLN A 117 5.79 -18.15 -8.12
CA GLN A 117 6.69 -17.80 -9.22
C GLN A 117 7.97 -18.64 -9.24
N LEU A 118 8.26 -19.37 -8.16
CA LEU A 118 9.45 -20.21 -8.06
C LEU A 118 9.23 -21.57 -8.75
N PRO A 119 10.26 -22.13 -9.41
CA PRO A 119 10.26 -23.53 -9.83
C PRO A 119 10.11 -24.47 -8.62
N GLU A 120 9.57 -25.66 -8.85
CA GLU A 120 9.25 -26.62 -7.77
C GLU A 120 10.44 -26.94 -6.86
N ALA A 121 11.64 -27.09 -7.43
CA ALA A 121 12.86 -27.31 -6.64
C ALA A 121 13.16 -26.16 -5.66
N ARG A 122 12.90 -24.90 -6.06
CA ARG A 122 13.10 -23.72 -5.20
C ARG A 122 11.95 -23.51 -4.22
N GLN A 123 10.74 -23.94 -4.57
CA GLN A 123 9.62 -24.00 -3.63
C GLN A 123 9.93 -24.94 -2.45
N ARG A 124 10.46 -26.14 -2.74
CA ARG A 124 10.86 -27.11 -1.71
C ARG A 124 12.00 -26.58 -0.83
N ALA A 125 12.96 -25.88 -1.44
CA ALA A 125 14.03 -25.21 -0.69
C ALA A 125 13.48 -24.13 0.26
N LEU A 126 12.56 -23.28 -0.22
CA LEU A 126 11.94 -22.24 0.61
C LEU A 126 11.18 -22.83 1.81
N ILE A 127 10.46 -23.94 1.62
CA ILE A 127 9.77 -24.64 2.71
C ILE A 127 10.79 -25.15 3.74
N LYS A 128 11.87 -25.79 3.29
CA LYS A 128 12.92 -26.30 4.18
C LYS A 128 13.57 -25.18 5.01
N ASP A 129 13.84 -24.04 4.38
CA ASP A 129 14.40 -22.88 5.08
C ASP A 129 13.40 -22.32 6.11
N ALA A 130 12.12 -22.24 5.76
CA ALA A 130 11.06 -21.82 6.67
C ALA A 130 10.89 -22.78 7.86
N GLU A 131 10.96 -24.08 7.64
CA GLU A 131 10.95 -25.11 8.69
C GLU A 131 12.15 -24.98 9.63
N ALA A 132 13.35 -24.74 9.09
CA ALA A 132 14.55 -24.52 9.88
C ALA A 132 14.43 -23.27 10.77
N MET A 133 13.94 -22.15 10.20
CA MET A 133 13.66 -20.93 10.96
C MET A 133 12.64 -21.18 12.09
N LEU A 134 11.60 -21.97 11.81
CA LEU A 134 10.59 -22.33 12.80
C LEU A 134 11.18 -23.16 13.94
N GLN A 135 12.07 -24.09 13.65
CA GLN A 135 12.75 -24.87 14.70
C GLN A 135 13.63 -24.00 15.60
N VAL A 136 14.44 -23.11 15.02
CA VAL A 136 15.29 -22.19 15.80
C VAL A 136 14.45 -21.29 16.72
N SER A 137 13.31 -20.79 16.23
CA SER A 137 12.41 -19.95 17.02
C SER A 137 11.68 -20.65 18.18
N ARG A 138 11.71 -21.99 18.25
CA ARG A 138 11.12 -22.77 19.36
C ARG A 138 12.12 -23.09 20.47
N ILE A 139 13.41 -22.84 20.24
CA ILE A 139 14.51 -23.13 21.17
C ILE A 139 14.87 -21.88 21.99
N THR A 140 14.35 -20.71 21.61
CA THR A 140 14.49 -19.44 22.34
C THR A 140 13.21 -19.16 23.13
#